data_AF-A0A9X3J2D9-F1
#
_entry.id   AF-A0A9X3J2D9-F1
#
_cell.length_a   1.000
_cell.length_b   1.000
_cell.length_c   1.000
_cell.angle_alpha   90.00
_cell.angle_beta   90.00
_cell.angle_gamma   90.00
#
_symmetry.space_group_name_H-M   'P 1'
#
loop_
_entity.id
_entity.type
_entity.pdbx_description
1 polymer ?
#
loop_
_entity_poly.entity_id
_entity_poly.type
_entity_poly.pdbx_seq_one_letter_code
_entity_poly.pdbx_strand_id
1 'polypeptide(L)'
;MVEREASIVRVADTQLDLPPGSPAATESHAMTMDADYTLWGVWPHMHNLGKELRVTANHRGSESCLAQVNRYQFHWQRFAFYEQPLRVLAGDVLRITCTYDTTSRDTTTRWGFGTDDEMCIGFFYITRTDEVDGAGVGLQRSSSSSESRSSSSAMEGIRTSR
;
A
#
# COMPACT_ATOMS: atom_id res chain seq x y z
N MET A 1 -21.98 -5.75 22.22
CA MET A 1 -20.64 -5.18 22.50
C MET A 1 -19.73 -5.62 21.36
N VAL A 2 -18.98 -4.69 20.77
CA VAL A 2 -18.01 -5.01 19.71
C VAL A 2 -16.70 -5.41 20.39
N GLU A 3 -16.06 -6.47 19.92
CA GLU A 3 -14.84 -7.01 20.53
C GLU A 3 -13.63 -6.08 20.33
N ARG A 4 -13.47 -5.52 19.13
CA ARG A 4 -12.45 -4.51 18.80
C ARG A 4 -13.05 -3.46 17.88
N GLU A 5 -12.79 -2.19 18.17
CA GLU A 5 -13.21 -1.09 17.30
C GLU A 5 -12.38 -1.10 16.01
N ALA A 6 -13.08 -1.02 14.88
CA ALA A 6 -12.45 -0.91 13.58
C ALA A 6 -12.38 0.55 13.14
N SER A 7 -11.25 0.90 12.54
CA SER A 7 -10.95 2.26 12.09
C SER A 7 -10.44 2.25 10.66
N ILE A 8 -10.61 3.37 9.96
CA ILE A 8 -9.93 3.61 8.67
C ILE A 8 -8.80 4.61 8.93
N VAL A 9 -7.57 4.18 8.67
CA VAL A 9 -6.39 5.05 8.70
C VAL A 9 -5.86 5.22 7.29
N ARG A 10 -4.98 6.20 7.09
CA ARG A 10 -4.37 6.47 5.79
C ARG A 10 -2.86 6.67 5.92
N VAL A 11 -2.13 6.10 4.97
CA VAL A 11 -0.76 6.53 4.64
C VAL A 11 -0.88 7.38 3.38
N ALA A 12 -0.40 8.62 3.42
CA ALA A 12 -0.55 9.54 2.31
C ALA A 12 0.68 10.42 2.11
N ASP A 13 1.03 10.69 0.86
CA ASP A 13 2.01 11.72 0.51
C ASP A 13 1.31 13.04 0.21
N THR A 14 1.20 13.91 1.21
CA THR A 14 0.58 15.24 1.04
C THR A 14 1.56 16.29 0.55
N GLN A 15 2.84 15.95 0.31
CA GLN A 15 3.85 16.85 -0.25
C GLN A 15 4.14 16.56 -1.73
N LEU A 16 3.29 15.79 -2.37
CA LEU A 16 3.36 15.42 -3.78
C LEU A 16 3.62 16.62 -4.70
N ASP A 17 4.69 16.54 -5.50
CA ASP A 17 5.10 17.57 -6.47
C ASP A 17 5.62 16.90 -7.76
N LEU A 18 4.70 16.49 -8.64
CA LEU A 18 5.03 15.71 -9.83
C LEU A 18 5.49 16.61 -10.98
N PRO A 19 6.64 16.33 -11.62
CA PRO A 19 7.06 17.06 -12.80
C PRO A 19 6.11 16.80 -13.99
N PRO A 20 5.90 17.80 -14.88
CA PRO A 20 5.19 17.58 -16.13
C PRO A 20 5.99 16.70 -17.10
N GLY A 21 5.30 16.05 -18.04
CA GLY A 21 5.93 15.38 -19.18
C GLY A 21 6.60 14.02 -18.90
N SER A 22 6.43 13.44 -17.70
CA SER A 22 7.07 12.17 -17.33
C SER A 22 6.15 10.97 -17.54
N PRO A 23 6.59 9.88 -18.21
CA PRO A 23 5.78 8.66 -18.33
C PRO A 23 5.74 7.82 -17.03
N ALA A 24 6.60 8.15 -16.06
CA ALA A 24 6.75 7.42 -14.80
C ALA A 24 7.34 8.35 -13.71
N ALA A 25 6.63 9.40 -13.33
CA ALA A 25 6.99 10.20 -12.16
C ALA A 25 6.64 9.42 -10.90
N THR A 26 7.59 9.30 -9.96
CA THR A 26 7.41 8.53 -8.72
C THR A 26 7.65 9.41 -7.51
N GLU A 27 6.72 9.36 -6.54
CA GLU A 27 6.85 10.01 -5.24
C GLU A 27 6.63 9.00 -4.11
N SER A 28 7.14 9.30 -2.92
CA SER A 28 7.05 8.39 -1.79
C SER A 28 7.01 9.11 -0.45
N HIS A 29 6.17 8.60 0.44
CA HIS A 29 6.08 9.05 1.83
C HIS A 29 6.22 7.88 2.79
N ALA A 30 6.75 8.15 3.97
CA ALA A 30 6.88 7.14 5.02
C ALA A 30 6.39 7.66 6.37
N MET A 31 5.74 6.79 7.14
CA MET A 31 5.29 7.04 8.50
C MET A 31 5.65 5.87 9.41
N THR A 32 5.81 6.15 10.70
CA THR A 32 6.06 5.13 11.72
C THR A 32 4.78 4.78 12.44
N MET A 33 4.52 3.49 12.66
CA MET A 33 3.37 3.02 13.42
C MET A 33 3.53 3.31 14.92
N ASP A 34 2.46 3.79 15.54
CA ASP A 34 2.41 4.17 16.96
C ASP A 34 1.93 3.04 17.88
N ALA A 35 1.33 1.99 17.30
CA ALA A 35 0.83 0.82 18.00
C ALA A 35 0.78 -0.39 17.06
N ASP A 36 0.41 -1.53 17.61
CA ASP A 36 0.18 -2.75 16.86
C ASP A 36 -1.22 -2.72 16.23
N TYR A 37 -1.30 -3.10 14.96
CA TYR A 37 -2.56 -3.12 14.21
C TYR A 37 -2.69 -4.38 13.36
N THR A 38 -3.92 -4.87 13.26
CA THR A 38 -4.32 -5.85 12.27
C THR A 38 -4.96 -5.12 11.08
N LEU A 39 -4.45 -5.39 9.89
CA LEU A 39 -4.89 -4.83 8.62
C LEU A 39 -5.80 -5.84 7.94
N TRP A 40 -7.06 -5.46 7.79
CA TRP A 40 -8.11 -6.30 7.22
C TRP A 40 -8.30 -6.04 5.73
N GLY A 41 -8.05 -4.81 5.30
CA GLY A 41 -8.15 -4.45 3.90
C GLY A 41 -7.47 -3.14 3.57
N VAL A 42 -7.28 -2.92 2.28
CA VAL A 42 -6.65 -1.72 1.73
C VAL A 42 -7.52 -1.14 0.61
N TRP A 43 -7.60 0.17 0.56
CA TRP A 43 -8.16 0.93 -0.54
C TRP A 43 -7.08 1.89 -1.08
N PRO A 44 -6.45 1.52 -2.21
CA PRO A 44 -5.53 2.39 -2.96
C PRO A 44 -6.30 3.53 -3.62
N HIS A 45 -5.82 4.77 -3.47
CA HIS A 45 -6.47 5.95 -4.03
C HIS A 45 -5.46 6.91 -4.68
N MET A 46 -5.68 7.15 -5.96
CA MET A 46 -4.97 8.10 -6.82
C MET A 46 -6.00 8.72 -7.79
N HIS A 47 -5.67 9.83 -8.45
CA HIS A 47 -6.52 10.38 -9.50
C HIS A 47 -6.13 9.80 -10.87
N ASN A 48 -6.35 10.56 -11.94
CA ASN A 48 -6.37 10.08 -13.32
C ASN A 48 -4.99 9.74 -13.89
N LEU A 49 -3.92 10.29 -13.33
CA LEU A 49 -2.55 10.05 -13.80
C LEU A 49 -1.93 8.81 -13.16
N GLY A 50 -2.57 8.21 -12.15
CA GLY A 50 -2.03 7.09 -11.41
C GLY A 50 -1.81 5.83 -12.26
N LYS A 51 -0.64 5.19 -12.09
CA LYS A 51 -0.25 3.96 -12.80
C LYS A 51 0.02 2.81 -11.83
N GLU A 52 0.75 3.10 -10.76
CA GLU A 52 1.16 2.08 -9.78
C GLU A 52 1.11 2.64 -8.37
N LEU A 53 0.79 1.77 -7.41
CA LEU A 53 0.85 2.08 -5.99
C LEU A 53 1.41 0.88 -5.24
N ARG A 54 2.37 1.14 -4.37
CA ARG A 54 2.93 0.15 -3.46
C ARG A 54 2.92 0.68 -2.04
N VAL A 55 2.54 -0.17 -1.09
CA VAL A 55 2.76 0.06 0.33
C VAL A 55 3.59 -1.06 0.90
N THR A 56 4.69 -0.73 1.57
CA THR A 56 5.53 -1.69 2.30
C THR A 56 5.58 -1.34 3.78
N ALA A 57 5.85 -2.33 4.63
CA ALA A 57 6.22 -2.14 6.03
C ALA A 57 7.65 -2.62 6.22
N ASN A 58 8.49 -1.81 6.86
CA ASN A 58 9.83 -2.21 7.27
C ASN A 58 9.87 -2.41 8.78
N HIS A 59 10.14 -3.63 9.21
CA HIS A 59 10.39 -4.00 10.60
C HIS A 59 11.88 -4.29 10.79
N ARG A 60 12.62 -3.35 11.39
CA ARG A 60 14.04 -3.52 11.75
C ARG A 60 14.91 -4.00 10.58
N GLY A 61 14.68 -3.46 9.39
CA GLY A 61 15.42 -3.80 8.17
C GLY A 61 14.78 -4.91 7.32
N SER A 62 13.78 -5.62 7.83
CA SER A 62 13.00 -6.59 7.04
C SER A 62 11.80 -5.90 6.41
N GLU A 63 11.72 -5.88 5.08
CA GLU A 63 10.58 -5.30 4.35
C GLU A 63 9.54 -6.38 4.01
N SER A 64 8.26 -6.05 4.20
CA SER A 64 7.10 -6.82 3.75
C SER A 64 6.18 -5.95 2.89
N CYS A 65 5.50 -6.56 1.92
CA CYS A 65 4.53 -5.86 1.09
C CYS A 65 3.15 -5.89 1.76
N LEU A 66 2.54 -4.72 1.93
CA LEU A 66 1.17 -4.58 2.42
C LEU A 66 0.18 -4.43 1.27
N ALA A 67 0.56 -3.71 0.21
CA ALA A 67 -0.26 -3.55 -0.98
C ALA A 67 0.62 -3.34 -2.22
N GLN A 68 0.20 -3.91 -3.35
CA GLN A 68 0.85 -3.70 -4.65
C GLN A 68 -0.23 -3.64 -5.74
N VAL A 69 -0.31 -2.51 -6.42
CA VAL A 69 -1.16 -2.28 -7.58
C VAL A 69 -0.26 -1.95 -8.76
N ASN A 70 -0.09 -2.91 -9.67
CA ASN A 70 0.81 -2.75 -10.83
C ASN A 70 0.15 -2.05 -12.03
N ARG A 71 -1.18 -1.97 -12.04
CA ARG A 71 -1.98 -1.35 -13.10
C ARG A 71 -3.19 -0.68 -12.47
N TYR A 72 -2.96 0.48 -11.87
CA TYR A 72 -4.02 1.26 -11.24
C TYR A 72 -5.09 1.63 -12.27
N GLN A 73 -6.34 1.65 -11.83
CA GLN A 73 -7.49 2.11 -12.60
C GLN A 73 -8.29 3.05 -11.73
N PHE A 74 -8.58 4.25 -12.23
CA PHE A 74 -9.27 5.30 -11.48
C PHE A 74 -10.61 4.85 -10.89
N HIS A 75 -11.32 3.92 -11.54
CA HIS A 75 -12.61 3.43 -11.05
C HIS A 75 -12.50 2.41 -9.90
N TRP A 76 -11.29 2.02 -9.48
CA TRP A 76 -11.05 1.14 -8.32
C TRP A 76 -11.09 1.90 -6.99
N GLN A 77 -12.20 2.59 -6.75
CA GLN A 77 -12.42 3.40 -5.55
C GLN A 77 -13.10 2.61 -4.42
N ARG A 78 -12.49 1.49 -4.01
CA ARG A 78 -13.05 0.59 -2.98
C ARG A 78 -11.99 -0.18 -2.21
N PHE A 79 -12.38 -0.69 -1.04
CA PHE A 79 -11.56 -1.64 -0.29
C PHE A 79 -11.48 -3.00 -0.99
N ALA A 80 -10.27 -3.56 -0.98
CA ALA A 80 -10.01 -4.98 -1.13
C ALA A 80 -9.59 -5.54 0.24
N PHE A 81 -10.21 -6.64 0.65
CA PHE A 81 -9.88 -7.30 1.92
C PHE A 81 -8.87 -8.42 1.70
N TYR A 82 -7.95 -8.59 2.65
CA TYR A 82 -6.97 -9.65 2.60
C TYR A 82 -7.63 -11.00 2.88
N GLU A 83 -7.18 -12.06 2.20
CA GLU A 83 -7.58 -13.44 2.54
C GLU A 83 -7.12 -13.80 3.96
N GLN A 84 -5.94 -13.32 4.35
CA GLN A 84 -5.40 -13.42 5.70
C GLN A 84 -5.00 -12.01 6.16
N PRO A 85 -5.54 -11.51 7.28
CA PRO A 85 -5.19 -10.19 7.79
C PRO A 85 -3.69 -10.07 8.03
N LEU A 86 -3.13 -8.92 7.66
CA LEU A 86 -1.72 -8.62 7.88
C LEU A 86 -1.54 -7.94 9.24
N ARG A 87 -0.36 -8.04 9.83
CA ARG A 87 -0.01 -7.31 11.05
C ARG A 87 1.13 -6.34 10.81
N VAL A 88 1.00 -5.16 11.40
CA VAL A 88 2.07 -4.18 11.55
C VAL A 88 2.24 -3.90 13.03
N LEU A 89 3.47 -3.72 13.46
CA LEU A 89 3.84 -3.52 14.86
C LEU A 89 4.21 -2.07 15.12
N ALA A 90 4.12 -1.66 16.38
CA ALA A 90 4.65 -0.39 16.84
C ALA A 90 6.12 -0.25 16.43
N GLY A 91 6.47 0.88 15.83
CA GLY A 91 7.80 1.14 15.29
C GLY A 91 8.06 0.64 13.87
N ASP A 92 7.14 -0.09 13.24
CA ASP A 92 7.23 -0.38 11.80
C ASP A 92 7.19 0.90 10.99
N VAL A 93 8.00 0.98 9.93
CA VAL A 93 7.97 2.10 8.99
C VAL A 93 7.16 1.69 7.77
N LEU A 94 5.97 2.26 7.62
CA LEU A 94 5.15 2.10 6.42
C LEU A 94 5.61 3.11 5.37
N ARG A 95 5.89 2.64 4.17
CA ARG A 95 6.21 3.47 3.01
C ARG A 95 5.16 3.29 1.94
N ILE A 96 4.57 4.39 1.48
CA ILE A 96 3.78 4.42 0.26
C ILE A 96 4.64 4.98 -0.88
N THR A 97 4.53 4.35 -2.05
CA THR A 97 5.17 4.78 -3.29
C THR A 97 4.12 4.79 -4.39
N CYS A 98 3.99 5.90 -5.09
CA CYS A 98 3.01 6.10 -6.15
C CYS A 98 3.71 6.50 -7.44
N THR A 99 3.33 5.88 -8.55
CA THR A 99 3.86 6.18 -9.89
C THR A 99 2.77 6.73 -10.78
N TYR A 100 3.09 7.78 -11.53
CA TYR A 100 2.17 8.55 -12.36
C TYR A 100 2.67 8.72 -13.79
N ASP A 101 1.73 8.87 -14.71
CA ASP A 101 1.96 9.26 -16.10
C ASP A 101 1.51 10.72 -16.29
N THR A 102 2.46 11.64 -16.22
CA THR A 102 2.25 13.09 -16.35
C THR A 102 2.55 13.59 -17.77
N THR A 103 2.62 12.71 -18.77
CA THR A 103 2.94 13.09 -20.17
C THR A 103 1.93 14.06 -20.79
N SER A 104 0.69 14.05 -20.28
CA SER A 104 -0.39 14.96 -20.69
C SER A 104 -0.37 16.32 -19.98
N ARG A 105 0.57 16.55 -19.05
CA ARG A 105 0.64 17.78 -18.24
C ARG A 105 1.77 18.66 -18.72
N ASP A 106 1.47 19.95 -18.83
CA ASP A 106 2.45 21.00 -19.18
C ASP A 106 2.99 21.75 -17.95
N THR A 107 2.37 21.55 -16.78
CA THR A 107 2.76 22.16 -15.51
C THR A 107 2.87 21.11 -14.41
N THR A 108 3.63 21.43 -13.36
CA THR A 108 3.73 20.61 -12.15
C THR A 108 2.35 20.28 -11.59
N THR A 109 2.12 19.01 -11.27
CA THR A 109 0.88 18.52 -10.65
C THR A 109 1.14 18.27 -9.17
N ARG A 110 0.28 18.81 -8.30
CA ARG A 110 0.48 18.76 -6.84
C ARG A 110 -0.62 17.98 -6.15
N TRP A 111 -0.40 17.70 -4.88
CA TRP A 111 -1.44 17.20 -4.00
C TRP A 111 -2.65 18.14 -3.97
N GLY A 112 -3.85 17.59 -4.13
CA GLY A 112 -5.09 18.35 -3.98
C GLY A 112 -6.35 17.54 -4.27
N PHE A 113 -7.50 18.18 -4.16
CA PHE A 113 -8.82 17.55 -4.34
C PHE A 113 -9.44 17.84 -5.72
N GLY A 114 -8.83 18.72 -6.51
CA GLY A 114 -9.31 19.09 -7.83
C GLY A 114 -9.09 17.97 -8.85
N THR A 115 -9.82 18.05 -9.96
CA THR A 115 -9.67 17.11 -11.08
C THR A 115 -8.29 17.15 -11.72
N ASP A 116 -7.64 18.31 -11.66
CA ASP A 116 -6.29 18.51 -12.18
C ASP A 116 -5.19 18.27 -11.12
N ASP A 117 -5.56 18.05 -9.87
CA ASP A 117 -4.61 17.67 -8.81
C ASP A 117 -4.41 16.14 -8.81
N GLU A 118 -3.44 15.67 -8.02
CA GLU A 118 -3.24 14.24 -7.77
C GLU A 118 -3.26 13.89 -6.28
N MET A 119 -3.38 12.59 -6.01
CA MET A 119 -3.28 12.03 -4.67
C MET A 119 -2.44 10.76 -4.67
N CYS A 120 -1.77 10.50 -3.55
CA CYS A 120 -1.10 9.25 -3.23
C CYS A 120 -1.60 8.79 -1.85
N ILE A 121 -2.62 7.92 -1.80
CA ILE A 121 -3.19 7.45 -0.54
C ILE A 121 -3.38 5.94 -0.54
N GLY A 122 -2.95 5.29 0.54
CA GLY A 122 -3.38 3.96 0.92
C GLY A 122 -4.25 4.04 2.16
N PHE A 123 -5.57 3.85 2.00
CA PHE A 123 -6.48 3.71 3.14
C PHE A 123 -6.43 2.27 3.64
N PHE A 124 -6.32 2.07 4.95
CA PHE A 124 -6.31 0.75 5.58
C PHE A 124 -7.49 0.63 6.55
N TYR A 125 -8.26 -0.45 6.40
CA TYR A 125 -9.27 -0.85 7.38
C TYR A 125 -8.59 -1.70 8.43
N ILE A 126 -8.56 -1.22 9.67
CA ILE A 126 -7.72 -1.77 10.73
C ILE A 126 -8.49 -1.99 12.02
N THR A 127 -7.94 -2.84 12.89
CA THR A 127 -8.27 -2.88 14.32
C THR A 127 -6.97 -2.76 15.11
N ARG A 128 -6.99 -2.05 16.24
CA ARG A 128 -5.86 -2.08 17.18
C ARG A 128 -5.72 -3.49 17.75
N THR A 129 -4.49 -4.00 17.78
CA THR A 129 -4.17 -5.31 18.34
C THR A 129 -3.50 -5.10 19.68
N ASP A 130 -4.01 -5.72 20.73
CA ASP A 130 -3.23 -5.88 21.96
C ASP A 130 -2.44 -7.19 21.82
N GLU A 131 -1.22 -7.25 22.36
CA GLU A 131 -0.21 -8.32 22.18
C GLU A 131 -0.69 -9.77 22.48
N VAL A 132 -1.92 -9.95 22.98
CA VAL A 132 -2.46 -11.19 23.55
C VAL A 132 -3.12 -12.12 22.52
N ASP A 133 -3.37 -11.69 21.28
CA ASP A 133 -4.01 -12.56 20.28
C ASP A 133 -2.98 -13.34 19.44
N GLY A 134 -2.60 -14.49 19.99
CA GLY A 134 -1.87 -15.53 19.28
C GLY A 134 -2.55 -15.94 17.98
N ALA A 135 -1.74 -16.31 16.98
CA ALA A 135 -2.10 -16.83 15.65
C ALA A 135 -2.42 -15.80 14.54
N GLY A 136 -1.52 -14.84 14.32
CA GLY A 136 -1.21 -14.37 12.96
C GLY A 136 0.17 -14.92 12.60
N VAL A 137 0.26 -15.73 11.56
CA VAL A 137 1.49 -16.43 11.14
C VAL A 137 2.67 -15.44 11.12
N GLY A 138 3.58 -15.59 12.09
CA GLY A 138 4.88 -14.94 12.04
C GLY A 138 5.59 -15.43 10.78
N LEU A 139 6.12 -14.51 10.00
CA LEU A 139 6.90 -14.79 8.80
C LEU A 139 7.97 -15.84 9.14
N GLN A 140 7.76 -17.09 8.71
CA GLN A 140 8.70 -18.17 8.98
C GLN A 140 10.01 -17.88 8.25
N ARG A 141 11.11 -17.86 9.01
CA ARG A 141 12.48 -17.80 8.50
C ARG A 141 12.79 -19.07 7.72
N SER A 142 13.00 -18.98 6.41
CA SER A 142 13.67 -20.04 5.65
C SER A 142 15.13 -19.67 5.42
N SER A 143 16.03 -20.41 6.06
CA SER A 143 17.46 -20.42 5.77
C SER A 143 17.74 -20.98 4.37
N SER A 144 18.68 -20.36 3.67
CA SER A 144 19.08 -20.66 2.30
C SER A 144 19.62 -22.08 2.07
N SER A 145 19.17 -22.72 0.99
CA SER A 145 20.01 -23.59 0.17
C SER A 145 19.65 -23.38 -1.30
N SER A 146 20.66 -23.05 -2.09
CA SER A 146 20.64 -22.75 -3.51
C SER A 146 20.15 -23.91 -4.37
N GLU A 147 19.25 -23.64 -5.31
CA GLU A 147 19.23 -24.32 -6.61
C GLU A 147 18.46 -23.47 -7.65
N SER A 148 19.09 -23.31 -8.81
CA SER A 148 18.63 -22.53 -9.94
C SER A 148 17.55 -23.28 -10.73
N ARG A 149 16.46 -22.60 -11.09
CA ARG A 149 15.59 -22.97 -12.23
C ARG A 149 14.72 -21.79 -12.65
N SER A 150 14.87 -21.45 -13.93
CA SER A 150 14.00 -20.58 -14.72
C SER A 150 12.55 -21.08 -14.69
N SER A 151 11.58 -20.23 -14.37
CA SER A 151 10.24 -20.25 -14.96
C SER A 151 9.44 -18.99 -14.62
N SER A 152 8.73 -18.52 -15.64
CA SER A 152 7.74 -17.44 -15.66
C SER A 152 6.57 -17.71 -14.69
N SER A 153 6.17 -16.73 -13.88
CA SER A 153 4.78 -16.59 -13.42
C SER A 153 4.51 -15.19 -12.87
N ALA A 154 3.60 -14.47 -13.53
CA ALA A 154 2.96 -13.27 -13.02
C ALA A 154 1.45 -13.56 -12.97
N MET A 155 0.89 -13.54 -11.75
CA MET A 155 -0.53 -13.46 -11.35
C MET A 155 -0.85 -14.49 -10.26
N GLU A 156 -0.78 -14.07 -9.00
CA GLU A 156 -1.53 -14.70 -7.91
C GLU A 156 -1.67 -13.66 -6.77
N GLY A 157 -2.90 -13.32 -6.41
CA GLY A 157 -3.15 -12.49 -5.23
C GLY A 157 -4.42 -11.64 -5.21
N ILE A 158 -5.14 -11.47 -6.33
CA ILE A 158 -6.45 -10.77 -6.31
C ILE A 158 -7.40 -11.47 -7.28
N ARG A 159 -8.20 -12.42 -6.79
CA ARG A 159 -9.37 -12.91 -7.50
C ARG A 159 -10.59 -12.16 -6.99
N THR A 160 -11.15 -11.28 -7.82
CA THR A 160 -12.49 -10.74 -7.61
C THR A 160 -13.49 -11.82 -8.04
N SER A 161 -14.36 -12.28 -7.14
CA SER A 161 -15.56 -13.00 -7.52
C SER A 161 -16.51 -12.07 -8.29
N ARG A 162 -17.26 -12.68 -9.21
CA ARG A 162 -18.02 -12.12 -10.32
C ARG A 162 -18.95 -10.96 -9.98
#